data_AF-A0A4U0PP63-F1
#
_entry.id   AF-A0A4U0PP63-F1
#
_cell.length_a   1.000
_cell.length_b   1.000
_cell.length_c   1.000
_cell.angle_alpha   90.00
_cell.angle_beta   90.00
_cell.angle_gamma   90.00
#
_symmetry.space_group_name_H-M   'P 1'
#
loop_
_entity.id
_entity.type
_entity.pdbx_description
1 polymer ?
#
loop_
_entity_poly.entity_id
_entity_poly.type
_entity_poly.pdbx_seq_one_letter_code
_entity_poly.pdbx_strand_id
1 'polypeptide(L)'
;MNDPKHPLRALRITLLLALLFGAHAAHASIAVAPLPRQVDVTDALDITLLVFDDGQPGEPPTELRASLTAYPQPPVAVTLQRLPDPPTIQGQPRKARYSAAIPPTVRGQVRLELLDLDVAPMLVTVARRTDANPEPVPPVTEVSTATTAVLDQPVAATQAPEENPAALSRFSFNEPIYIAAGVNGNEYTQFQFSFKFRVFEPDTPTSRALTDNLYIGYTQSALMDIAADSYPIHDSLYRPSLYYYLPDTGLSAGWLKRVAFAAGYEHESNGEDELDSRAVDMLFVKPTFYLGDPADWHWTFSPKVYYYANKGDYNQDIAKYRGYGDYLFTFGHPQSLELAATLRTGTAGYTSGKVEATYPLARLFPSMMGYLYLSYFEGWGETLLDYNKRSSAQFRVGYSLWR
;
A
#
# COMPACT_ATOMS: atom_id res chain seq x y z
N MET A 1 68.14 -40.36 -8.61
CA MET A 1 69.10 -40.42 -9.73
C MET A 1 68.28 -40.60 -11.01
N ASN A 2 68.44 -39.67 -11.93
CA ASN A 2 68.06 -39.67 -13.34
C ASN A 2 66.56 -39.58 -13.75
N ASP A 3 66.27 -38.38 -14.26
CA ASP A 3 65.31 -37.99 -15.30
C ASP A 3 65.29 -38.97 -16.51
N PRO A 4 64.16 -39.12 -17.24
CA PRO A 4 64.10 -38.50 -18.57
C PRO A 4 62.70 -38.06 -19.11
N LYS A 5 62.70 -36.89 -19.77
CA LYS A 5 62.20 -36.57 -21.14
C LYS A 5 60.67 -36.56 -21.46
N HIS A 6 60.18 -35.36 -21.86
CA HIS A 6 59.01 -35.04 -22.72
C HIS A 6 59.09 -35.65 -24.16
N PRO A 7 58.09 -35.58 -25.11
CA PRO A 7 56.89 -34.71 -25.21
C PRO A 7 55.58 -35.29 -25.88
N LEU A 8 54.49 -34.49 -25.76
CA LEU A 8 53.40 -34.17 -26.73
C LEU A 8 52.70 -35.27 -27.58
N ARG A 9 51.38 -35.45 -27.36
CA ARG A 9 50.37 -35.66 -28.44
C ARG A 9 49.06 -34.94 -28.12
N ALA A 10 48.61 -34.14 -29.09
CA ALA A 10 47.39 -33.36 -29.10
C ALA A 10 46.15 -34.23 -29.36
N LEU A 11 45.01 -33.87 -28.76
CA LEU A 11 43.69 -34.30 -29.21
C LEU A 11 42.79 -33.08 -29.40
N ARG A 12 42.40 -32.88 -30.65
CA ARG A 12 41.43 -31.88 -31.11
C ARG A 12 40.02 -32.40 -30.83
N ILE A 13 39.18 -31.60 -30.20
CA ILE A 13 37.72 -31.77 -30.24
C ILE A 13 37.14 -30.50 -30.85
N THR A 14 36.60 -30.65 -32.06
CA THR A 14 35.88 -29.63 -32.81
C THR A 14 34.41 -29.69 -32.38
N LEU A 15 33.91 -28.61 -31.78
CA LEU A 15 32.49 -28.44 -31.44
C LEU A 15 31.76 -27.87 -32.67
N LEU A 16 30.74 -28.59 -33.15
CA LEU A 16 29.94 -28.19 -34.30
C LEU A 16 28.81 -27.25 -33.86
N LEU A 17 28.70 -26.15 -34.62
CA LEU A 17 27.72 -25.09 -34.59
C LEU A 17 26.28 -25.62 -34.81
N ALA A 18 25.34 -25.23 -33.95
CA ALA A 18 23.91 -25.20 -34.27
C ALA A 18 23.37 -23.81 -33.92
N LEU A 19 23.40 -22.94 -34.92
CA LEU A 19 22.71 -21.65 -34.98
C LEU A 19 21.20 -21.88 -35.03
N LEU A 20 20.48 -21.33 -34.05
CA LEU A 20 19.09 -20.85 -34.17
C LEU A 20 18.79 -20.02 -32.92
N PHE A 21 19.48 -18.88 -32.78
CA PHE A 21 19.06 -17.82 -31.87
C PHE A 21 17.93 -17.04 -32.53
N GLY A 22 16.71 -17.19 -32.00
CA GLY A 22 15.65 -16.21 -32.21
C GLY A 22 16.13 -14.85 -31.68
N ALA A 23 16.04 -13.84 -32.54
CA ALA A 23 16.46 -12.48 -32.26
C ALA A 23 15.82 -11.96 -30.96
N HIS A 24 16.61 -11.83 -29.90
CA HIS A 24 16.30 -10.87 -28.85
C HIS A 24 16.58 -9.49 -29.45
N ALA A 25 15.56 -8.64 -29.51
CA ALA A 25 15.76 -7.23 -29.78
C ALA A 25 16.73 -6.71 -28.70
N ALA A 26 17.94 -6.35 -29.11
CA ALA A 26 18.93 -5.78 -28.22
C ALA A 26 18.48 -4.36 -27.87
N HIS A 27 18.05 -4.15 -26.63
CA HIS A 27 17.77 -2.81 -26.12
C HIS A 27 19.09 -2.16 -25.72
N ALA A 28 19.36 -0.96 -26.23
CA ALA A 28 20.46 -0.13 -25.77
C ALA A 28 20.44 -0.03 -24.23
N SER A 29 21.60 -0.01 -23.60
CA SER A 29 21.70 0.30 -22.18
C SER A 29 21.20 1.74 -21.93
N ILE A 30 20.02 1.86 -21.32
CA ILE A 30 19.39 3.14 -20.95
C ILE A 30 19.46 3.28 -19.42
N ALA A 31 19.99 4.40 -18.94
CA ALA A 31 19.95 4.77 -17.52
C ALA A 31 19.19 6.07 -17.32
N VAL A 32 18.64 6.29 -16.13
CA VAL A 32 18.00 7.57 -15.76
C VAL A 32 19.01 8.45 -15.05
N ALA A 33 19.14 9.70 -15.47
CA ALA A 33 19.97 10.67 -14.78
C ALA A 33 19.41 10.96 -13.38
N PRO A 34 20.26 11.25 -12.38
CA PRO A 34 19.78 11.59 -11.04
C PRO A 34 18.82 12.77 -11.05
N LEU A 35 17.68 12.60 -10.37
CA LEU A 35 16.72 13.67 -10.13
C LEU A 35 17.15 14.54 -8.95
N PRO A 36 16.76 15.83 -8.90
CA PRO A 36 16.88 16.61 -7.70
C PRO A 36 16.07 15.98 -6.57
N ARG A 37 16.58 16.08 -5.34
CA ARG A 37 15.89 15.55 -4.14
C ARG A 37 14.52 16.21 -3.90
N GLN A 38 14.34 17.43 -4.40
CA GLN A 38 13.13 18.21 -4.24
C GLN A 38 12.78 18.93 -5.55
N VAL A 39 11.50 18.91 -5.92
CA VAL A 39 10.95 19.60 -7.09
C VAL A 39 9.77 20.46 -6.64
N ASP A 40 9.65 21.66 -7.22
CA ASP A 40 8.47 22.49 -6.98
C ASP A 40 7.27 21.97 -7.78
N VAL A 41 6.09 21.92 -7.17
CA VAL A 41 4.84 21.56 -7.86
C VAL A 41 4.48 22.50 -9.01
N THR A 42 5.02 23.72 -9.01
CA THR A 42 4.88 24.70 -10.10
C THR A 42 5.93 24.54 -11.19
N ASP A 43 7.01 23.80 -10.93
CA ASP A 43 8.00 23.45 -11.93
C ASP A 43 7.54 22.19 -12.70
N ALA A 44 8.19 21.93 -13.84
CA ALA A 44 7.94 20.72 -14.60
C ALA A 44 8.73 19.53 -14.03
N LEU A 45 8.16 18.32 -14.15
CA LEU A 45 8.88 17.08 -13.90
C LEU A 45 9.78 16.79 -15.10
N ASP A 46 11.06 17.07 -14.95
CA ASP A 46 12.06 16.82 -15.99
C ASP A 46 12.79 15.50 -15.75
N ILE A 47 12.81 14.64 -16.76
CA ILE A 47 13.51 13.35 -16.74
C ILE A 47 14.52 13.32 -17.88
N THR A 48 15.75 12.90 -17.58
CA THR A 48 16.79 12.72 -18.60
C THR A 48 17.19 11.26 -18.66
N LEU A 49 17.05 10.65 -19.84
CA LEU A 49 17.59 9.33 -20.14
C LEU A 49 19.01 9.49 -20.68
N LEU A 50 19.92 8.66 -20.18
CA LEU A 50 21.28 8.48 -20.67
C LEU A 50 21.29 7.22 -21.53
N VAL A 51 21.44 7.40 -22.83
CA VAL A 51 21.51 6.31 -23.82
C VAL A 51 22.98 6.05 -24.12
N PHE A 52 23.45 4.84 -23.82
CA PHE A 52 24.81 4.41 -24.11
C PHE A 52 24.83 3.69 -25.46
N ASP A 53 25.73 4.11 -26.35
CA ASP A 53 25.91 3.46 -27.65
C ASP A 53 26.76 2.19 -27.47
N ASP A 54 26.12 1.04 -27.28
CA ASP A 54 26.74 -0.29 -27.17
C ASP A 54 26.82 -1.03 -28.52
N GLY A 55 26.72 -0.29 -29.63
CA GLY A 55 26.91 -0.80 -30.99
C GLY A 55 25.62 -1.05 -31.79
N GLN A 56 24.44 -0.76 -31.23
CA GLN A 56 23.19 -0.63 -31.97
C GLN A 56 22.40 0.59 -31.44
N PRO A 57 21.95 1.53 -32.29
CA PRO A 57 21.25 2.73 -31.84
C PRO A 57 19.82 2.37 -31.39
N GLY A 58 19.61 2.20 -30.09
CA GLY A 58 18.26 2.22 -29.51
C GLY A 58 17.74 3.65 -29.48
N GLU A 59 16.67 3.94 -30.22
CA GLU A 59 16.06 5.28 -30.18
C GLU A 59 15.16 5.41 -28.95
N PRO A 60 15.36 6.43 -28.09
CA PRO A 60 14.51 6.63 -26.93
C PRO A 60 13.09 7.03 -27.37
N PRO A 61 12.04 6.60 -26.64
CA PRO A 61 10.66 6.73 -27.08
C PRO A 61 10.24 8.20 -27.21
N THR A 62 9.26 8.50 -28.07
CA THR A 62 8.76 9.87 -28.28
C THR A 62 7.97 10.41 -27.09
N GLU A 63 7.35 9.52 -26.33
CA GLU A 63 6.64 9.81 -25.08
C GLU A 63 7.09 8.83 -24.01
N LEU A 64 7.04 9.24 -22.76
CA LEU A 64 7.41 8.40 -21.62
C LEU A 64 6.29 8.47 -20.59
N ARG A 65 5.73 7.32 -20.21
CA ARG A 65 4.69 7.26 -19.18
C ARG A 65 5.34 7.05 -17.82
N ALA A 66 4.92 7.87 -16.86
CA ALA A 66 5.32 7.77 -15.48
C ALA A 66 4.10 7.63 -14.56
N SER A 67 4.30 6.94 -13.44
CA SER A 67 3.35 6.85 -12.35
C SER A 67 3.90 7.61 -11.15
N LEU A 68 3.14 8.57 -10.64
CA LEU A 68 3.45 9.36 -9.45
C LEU A 68 2.57 8.88 -8.29
N THR A 69 3.18 8.32 -7.25
CA THR A 69 2.46 7.87 -6.05
C THR A 69 2.92 8.69 -4.85
N ALA A 70 2.07 9.61 -4.40
CA ALA A 70 2.25 10.35 -3.16
C ALA A 70 1.40 9.69 -2.09
N TYR A 71 1.98 8.80 -1.28
CA TYR A 71 1.19 8.06 -0.29
C TYR A 71 0.46 9.05 0.65
N PRO A 72 -0.87 8.90 0.85
CA PRO A 72 -1.70 7.74 0.55
C PRO A 72 -2.57 7.88 -0.70
N GLN A 73 -2.23 8.76 -1.64
CA GLN A 73 -3.00 8.95 -2.86
C GLN A 73 -2.82 7.77 -3.83
N PRO A 74 -3.87 7.42 -4.61
CA PRO A 74 -3.73 6.46 -5.69
C PRO A 74 -2.68 6.94 -6.70
N PRO A 75 -2.00 6.03 -7.41
CA PRO A 75 -1.02 6.40 -8.42
C PRO A 75 -1.65 7.28 -9.50
N VAL A 76 -1.01 8.39 -9.82
CA VAL A 76 -1.41 9.30 -10.90
C VAL A 76 -0.50 9.07 -12.10
N ALA A 77 -1.09 8.64 -13.21
CA ALA A 77 -0.36 8.50 -14.48
C ALA A 77 -0.10 9.89 -15.09
N VAL A 78 1.13 10.10 -15.55
CA VAL A 78 1.59 11.31 -16.23
C VAL A 78 2.32 10.88 -17.50
N THR A 79 2.04 11.56 -18.61
CA THR A 79 2.74 11.34 -19.89
C THR A 79 3.73 12.47 -20.10
N LEU A 80 5.03 12.14 -20.16
CA LEU A 80 6.09 13.09 -20.42
C LEU A 80 6.39 13.18 -21.91
N GLN A 81 6.51 14.42 -22.38
CA GLN A 81 6.78 14.74 -23.77
C GLN A 81 8.27 14.92 -24.00
N ARG A 82 8.80 14.35 -25.09
CA ARG A 82 10.22 14.48 -25.45
C ARG A 82 10.56 15.93 -25.84
N LEU A 83 11.58 16.47 -25.20
CA LEU A 83 12.17 17.76 -25.51
C LEU A 83 13.28 17.63 -26.57
N PRO A 84 13.69 18.72 -27.23
CA PRO A 84 14.83 18.70 -28.15
C PRO A 84 16.10 18.17 -27.47
N ASP A 85 16.74 17.19 -28.11
CA ASP A 85 17.95 16.57 -27.58
C ASP A 85 19.11 17.60 -27.57
N PRO A 86 19.90 17.66 -26.48
CA PRO A 86 21.11 18.48 -26.47
C PRO A 86 22.15 17.95 -27.47
N PRO A 87 23.09 18.81 -27.90
CA PRO A 87 24.15 18.41 -28.83
C PRO A 87 24.95 17.24 -28.25
N THR A 88 25.21 16.24 -29.09
CA THR A 88 25.98 15.06 -28.69
C THR A 88 27.45 15.42 -28.55
N ILE A 89 28.05 15.08 -27.41
CA ILE A 89 29.47 15.26 -27.15
C ILE A 89 30.14 13.89 -27.30
N GLN A 90 31.17 13.83 -28.14
CA GLN A 90 31.89 12.58 -28.39
C GLN A 90 32.47 12.01 -27.09
N GLY A 91 32.16 10.75 -26.80
CA GLY A 91 32.59 10.06 -25.57
C GLY A 91 31.66 10.23 -24.36
N GLN A 92 30.53 10.93 -24.49
CA GLN A 92 29.47 11.00 -23.47
C GLN A 92 28.22 10.23 -23.94
N PRO A 93 27.42 9.67 -23.00
CA PRO A 93 26.13 9.10 -23.35
C PRO A 93 25.22 10.16 -23.96
N ARG A 94 24.44 9.76 -24.97
CA ARG A 94 23.41 10.61 -25.58
C ARG A 94 22.34 10.89 -24.52
N LYS A 95 21.86 12.13 -24.48
CA LYS A 95 20.83 12.54 -23.50
C LYS A 95 19.51 12.74 -24.23
N ALA A 96 18.45 12.08 -23.78
CA ALA A 96 17.09 12.35 -24.20
C ALA A 96 16.32 12.94 -23.03
N ARG A 97 15.68 14.10 -23.22
CA ARG A 97 15.00 14.84 -22.16
C ARG A 97 13.50 14.75 -22.33
N TYR A 98 12.79 14.63 -21.22
CA TYR A 98 11.34 14.54 -21.15
C TYR A 98 10.82 15.50 -20.10
N SER A 99 9.64 16.08 -20.34
CA SER A 99 9.03 17.01 -19.39
C SER A 99 7.51 16.84 -19.34
N ALA A 100 6.93 17.01 -18.16
CA ALA A 100 5.50 17.09 -17.95
C ALA A 100 5.16 18.04 -16.79
N ALA A 101 3.95 18.59 -16.81
CA ALA A 101 3.42 19.29 -15.65
C ALA A 101 3.17 18.29 -14.50
N ILE A 102 3.56 18.66 -13.28
CA ILE A 102 3.23 17.88 -12.09
C ILE A 102 1.75 18.13 -11.75
N PRO A 103 0.92 17.08 -11.63
CA PRO A 103 -0.48 17.25 -11.23
C PRO A 103 -0.56 17.95 -9.86
N PRO A 104 -1.38 19.00 -9.69
CA PRO A 104 -1.45 19.77 -8.43
C PRO A 104 -1.82 18.94 -7.19
N THR A 105 -2.40 17.77 -7.41
CA THR A 105 -2.80 16.80 -6.39
C THR A 105 -1.59 16.08 -5.76
N VAL A 106 -0.49 15.93 -6.49
CA VAL A 106 0.71 15.19 -6.07
C VAL A 106 1.63 16.09 -5.23
N ARG A 107 1.86 15.72 -3.96
CA ARG A 107 2.70 16.48 -3.00
C ARG A 107 3.37 15.56 -1.99
N GLY A 108 4.42 16.06 -1.32
CA GLY A 108 5.14 15.33 -0.28
C GLY A 108 6.18 14.37 -0.88
N GLN A 109 6.42 13.24 -0.23
CA GLN A 109 7.34 12.22 -0.75
C GLN A 109 6.63 11.40 -1.84
N VAL A 110 7.14 11.49 -3.07
CA VAL A 110 6.53 10.89 -4.26
C VAL A 110 7.42 9.75 -4.76
N ARG A 111 6.84 8.57 -4.91
CA ARG A 111 7.44 7.45 -5.64
C ARG A 111 7.12 7.64 -7.13
N LEU A 112 8.18 7.83 -7.92
CA LEU A 112 8.16 7.95 -9.38
C LEU A 112 8.55 6.61 -9.99
N GLU A 113 7.70 6.08 -10.87
CA GLU A 113 7.96 4.84 -11.60
C GLU A 113 7.80 5.09 -13.10
N LEU A 114 8.77 4.68 -13.92
CA LEU A 114 8.71 4.80 -15.38
C LEU A 114 8.11 3.51 -15.93
N LEU A 115 6.93 3.60 -16.53
CA LEU A 115 6.13 2.43 -16.91
C LEU A 115 6.63 1.75 -18.20
N ASP A 116 7.36 2.51 -19.02
CA ASP A 116 7.86 2.04 -20.31
C ASP A 116 9.33 1.59 -20.26
N LEU A 117 9.98 1.67 -19.08
CA LEU A 117 11.39 1.37 -18.90
C LEU A 117 11.61 0.46 -17.69
N ASP A 118 12.51 -0.51 -17.82
CA ASP A 118 12.90 -1.41 -16.72
C ASP A 118 13.98 -0.76 -15.85
N VAL A 119 13.56 0.19 -15.01
CA VAL A 119 14.45 0.96 -14.12
C VAL A 119 13.87 1.06 -12.72
N ALA A 120 14.77 1.15 -11.72
CA ALA A 120 14.35 1.26 -10.33
C ALA A 120 13.50 2.53 -10.10
N PRO A 121 12.45 2.44 -9.26
CA PRO A 121 11.63 3.60 -8.92
C PRO A 121 12.45 4.62 -8.13
N MET A 122 12.14 5.90 -8.34
CA MET A 122 12.85 7.03 -7.72
C MET A 122 11.98 7.70 -6.66
N LEU A 123 12.60 8.23 -5.62
CA LEU A 123 11.93 9.03 -4.59
C LEU A 123 12.26 10.51 -4.77
N VAL A 124 11.23 11.34 -4.86
CA VAL A 124 11.36 12.79 -5.02
C VAL A 124 10.40 13.49 -4.08
N THR A 125 10.86 14.54 -3.40
CA THR A 125 9.97 15.40 -2.61
C THR A 125 9.34 16.47 -3.50
N VAL A 126 8.02 16.52 -3.59
CA VAL A 126 7.28 17.57 -4.32
C VAL A 126 6.69 18.56 -3.31
N ALA A 127 7.11 19.81 -3.38
CA ALA A 127 6.69 20.89 -2.48
C ALA A 127 6.32 22.17 -3.25
N ARG A 128 5.77 23.20 -2.61
CA ARG A 128 5.60 24.53 -3.25
C ARG A 128 6.59 25.52 -2.63
N ARG A 129 7.11 26.47 -3.40
CA ARG A 129 8.07 27.50 -2.94
C ARG A 129 7.58 28.33 -1.75
N THR A 130 6.26 28.43 -1.55
CA THR A 130 5.66 29.08 -0.38
C THR A 130 5.66 28.22 0.88
N ASP A 131 5.79 26.91 0.74
CA ASP A 131 5.83 25.93 1.84
C ASP A 131 7.27 25.71 2.34
N ALA A 132 8.26 26.38 1.73
CA ALA A 132 9.69 26.22 1.95
C ALA A 132 10.35 27.47 2.56
N ASN A 133 9.83 27.94 3.69
CA ASN A 133 10.66 28.71 4.62
C ASN A 133 10.54 28.13 6.04
N PRO A 134 11.35 27.12 6.40
CA PRO A 134 11.63 26.88 7.80
C PRO A 134 12.53 28.01 8.31
N GLU A 135 12.07 28.74 9.33
CA GLU A 135 12.98 29.54 10.15
C GLU A 135 14.12 28.66 10.68
N PRO A 136 15.36 29.17 10.75
CA PRO A 136 16.49 28.41 11.26
C PRO A 136 16.36 28.19 12.77
N VAL A 137 16.18 26.94 13.18
CA VAL A 137 16.32 26.52 14.58
C VAL A 137 17.82 26.56 14.96
N PRO A 138 18.21 27.17 16.09
CA PRO A 138 19.62 27.34 16.48
C PRO A 138 20.28 26.01 16.88
N PRO A 139 21.63 25.92 16.81
CA PRO A 139 22.36 24.71 17.18
C PRO A 139 22.40 24.54 18.69
N VAL A 140 22.09 23.34 19.18
CA VAL A 140 22.42 22.94 20.54
C VAL A 140 23.79 22.27 20.52
N THR A 141 24.79 22.99 21.03
CA THR A 141 26.14 22.49 21.28
C THR A 141 26.19 21.83 22.67
N GLU A 142 26.90 20.70 22.74
CA GLU A 142 27.28 19.83 23.86
C GLU A 142 27.82 20.57 25.11
N VAL A 143 27.96 20.03 26.33
CA VAL A 143 28.75 18.87 26.82
C VAL A 143 28.33 18.59 28.30
N SER A 144 28.32 17.38 28.88
CA SER A 144 29.41 16.67 29.61
C SER A 144 28.80 16.01 30.86
N THR A 145 29.21 14.87 31.45
CA THR A 145 30.56 14.34 31.74
C THR A 145 30.55 12.82 31.97
N ALA A 146 31.73 12.23 31.73
CA ALA A 146 32.28 10.89 32.02
C ALA A 146 31.84 10.21 33.36
N THR A 147 32.03 8.89 33.58
CA THR A 147 33.35 8.26 33.83
C THR A 147 33.32 6.71 33.81
N THR A 148 34.35 6.10 33.17
CA THR A 148 35.11 4.84 33.49
C THR A 148 34.38 3.50 33.74
N ALA A 149 34.86 2.31 33.34
CA ALA A 149 36.15 1.85 32.82
C ALA A 149 35.98 0.51 32.07
N VAL A 150 36.96 0.21 31.23
CA VAL A 150 37.16 -0.97 30.38
C VAL A 150 37.40 -2.26 31.19
N LEU A 151 36.76 -3.36 30.79
CA LEU A 151 37.31 -4.73 30.89
C LEU A 151 37.03 -5.48 29.57
N ASP A 152 38.06 -5.51 28.73
CA ASP A 152 38.56 -6.59 27.86
C ASP A 152 37.64 -7.68 27.26
N GLN A 153 37.68 -7.70 25.90
CA GLN A 153 37.68 -8.85 24.96
C GLN A 153 36.33 -9.29 24.31
N PRO A 154 36.37 -9.76 23.04
CA PRO A 154 35.51 -9.24 21.97
C PRO A 154 34.26 -10.09 21.73
N VAL A 155 33.12 -9.43 21.52
CA VAL A 155 31.97 -10.03 20.83
C VAL A 155 31.99 -9.46 19.42
N ALA A 156 32.03 -10.34 18.42
CA ALA A 156 31.92 -9.97 17.02
C ALA A 156 30.78 -8.96 16.84
N ALA A 157 31.05 -7.83 16.18
CA ALA A 157 30.03 -6.86 15.86
C ALA A 157 28.95 -7.56 15.03
N THR A 158 27.81 -7.87 15.66
CA THR A 158 26.55 -8.04 14.95
C THR A 158 26.37 -6.73 14.19
N GLN A 159 26.58 -6.78 12.88
CA GLN A 159 26.19 -5.71 11.98
C GLN A 159 24.76 -5.34 12.33
N ALA A 160 24.53 -4.07 12.69
CA ALA A 160 23.17 -3.55 12.77
C ALA A 160 22.47 -3.94 11.45
N PRO A 161 21.23 -4.45 11.48
CA PRO A 161 20.53 -4.82 10.27
C PRO A 161 20.61 -3.65 9.31
N GLU A 162 21.16 -3.86 8.11
CA GLU A 162 21.07 -2.86 7.04
C GLU A 162 19.60 -2.49 6.92
N GLU A 163 19.28 -1.21 7.11
CA GLU A 163 17.92 -0.72 6.85
C GLU A 163 17.57 -1.13 5.43
N ASN A 164 16.56 -1.98 5.27
CA ASN A 164 16.11 -2.45 3.97
C ASN A 164 14.99 -1.51 3.49
N PRO A 165 15.27 -0.45 2.71
CA PRO A 165 14.23 0.45 2.20
C PRO A 165 13.18 -0.26 1.34
N ALA A 166 13.47 -1.46 0.81
CA ALA A 166 12.49 -2.28 0.10
C ALA A 166 11.48 -2.98 1.05
N ALA A 167 11.76 -3.05 2.35
CA ALA A 167 10.78 -3.54 3.33
C ALA A 167 9.60 -2.55 3.46
N LEU A 168 9.87 -1.23 3.38
CA LEU A 168 8.82 -0.21 3.44
C LEU A 168 7.93 -0.20 2.19
N SER A 169 8.45 -0.56 1.01
CA SER A 169 7.63 -0.64 -0.21
C SER A 169 6.63 -1.80 -0.21
N ARG A 170 6.83 -2.80 0.66
CA ARG A 170 5.91 -3.94 0.82
C ARG A 170 4.79 -3.67 1.82
N PHE A 171 4.88 -2.53 2.53
CA PHE A 171 3.88 -2.06 3.47
C PHE A 171 2.84 -1.19 2.78
N SER A 172 1.56 -1.40 3.07
CA SER A 172 0.46 -0.61 2.50
C SER A 172 -0.75 -0.63 3.43
N PHE A 173 -1.71 0.28 3.22
CA PHE A 173 -2.99 0.24 3.92
C PHE A 173 -3.85 -0.94 3.48
N ASN A 174 -4.72 -1.40 4.40
CA ASN A 174 -5.55 -2.59 4.18
C ASN A 174 -7.05 -2.29 4.28
N GLU A 175 -7.50 -1.61 5.33
CA GLU A 175 -8.86 -1.09 5.55
C GLU A 175 -8.79 0.41 5.89
N PRO A 176 -9.92 1.15 5.92
CA PRO A 176 -9.91 2.57 6.29
C PRO A 176 -9.15 2.86 7.59
N ILE A 177 -8.47 3.99 7.63
CA ILE A 177 -7.80 4.51 8.84
C ILE A 177 -8.48 5.81 9.23
N TYR A 178 -9.11 5.84 10.39
CA TYR A 178 -9.92 6.98 10.82
C TYR A 178 -10.02 7.10 12.34
N ILE A 179 -10.47 8.28 12.77
CA ILE A 179 -11.00 8.56 14.10
C ILE A 179 -12.28 9.38 13.92
N ALA A 180 -13.36 9.00 14.61
CA ALA A 180 -14.66 9.64 14.49
C ALA A 180 -15.43 9.64 15.81
N ALA A 181 -15.86 10.81 16.25
CA ALA A 181 -16.60 11.01 17.50
C ALA A 181 -18.10 10.90 17.28
N GLY A 182 -18.82 10.30 18.23
CA GLY A 182 -20.28 10.20 18.22
C GLY A 182 -20.98 11.54 18.45
N VAL A 183 -22.08 11.81 17.74
CA VAL A 183 -22.75 13.13 17.74
C VAL A 183 -24.26 13.12 17.99
N ASN A 184 -24.87 11.98 18.36
CA ASN A 184 -26.33 11.84 18.48
C ASN A 184 -26.82 11.32 19.84
N GLY A 185 -26.17 11.73 20.93
CA GLY A 185 -26.47 11.25 22.28
C GLY A 185 -25.87 9.89 22.61
N ASN A 186 -25.14 9.29 21.65
CA ASN A 186 -24.22 8.20 21.88
C ASN A 186 -22.81 8.74 21.67
N GLU A 187 -22.09 8.95 22.76
CA GLU A 187 -20.80 9.60 22.81
C GLU A 187 -19.68 8.56 22.70
N TYR A 188 -19.78 7.65 21.73
CA TYR A 188 -18.72 6.68 21.45
C TYR A 188 -17.85 7.15 20.30
N THR A 189 -16.57 7.38 20.59
CA THR A 189 -15.54 7.65 19.59
C THR A 189 -14.98 6.34 19.06
N GLN A 190 -15.04 6.13 17.75
CA GLN A 190 -14.43 4.98 17.09
C GLN A 190 -13.15 5.41 16.39
N PHE A 191 -12.08 4.64 16.55
CA PHE A 191 -10.89 4.78 15.73
C PHE A 191 -10.44 3.44 15.19
N GLN A 192 -9.81 3.46 14.01
CA GLN A 192 -9.31 2.27 13.33
C GLN A 192 -7.99 2.59 12.64
N PHE A 193 -7.07 1.65 12.68
CA PHE A 193 -5.91 1.63 11.80
C PHE A 193 -5.72 0.24 11.20
N SER A 194 -5.21 0.19 9.97
CA SER A 194 -5.16 -1.06 9.23
C SER A 194 -4.07 -1.07 8.18
N PHE A 195 -3.26 -2.10 8.23
CA PHE A 195 -2.08 -2.26 7.39
C PHE A 195 -1.97 -3.67 6.85
N LYS A 196 -1.24 -3.82 5.75
CA LYS A 196 -0.83 -5.11 5.23
C LYS A 196 0.61 -5.04 4.72
N PHE A 197 1.29 -6.17 4.86
CA PHE A 197 2.66 -6.37 4.45
C PHE A 197 2.72 -7.55 3.48
N ARG A 198 3.24 -7.33 2.28
CA ARG A 198 3.53 -8.41 1.32
C ARG A 198 4.81 -9.14 1.76
N VAL A 199 4.73 -10.45 1.98
CA VAL A 199 5.85 -11.21 2.57
C VAL A 199 7.02 -11.34 1.58
N PHE A 200 6.72 -11.67 0.33
CA PHE A 200 7.71 -11.89 -0.72
C PHE A 200 7.51 -10.90 -1.88
N GLU A 201 8.60 -10.40 -2.45
CA GLU A 201 8.50 -9.62 -3.69
C GLU A 201 8.39 -10.58 -4.88
N PRO A 202 7.41 -10.41 -5.77
CA PRO A 202 7.41 -11.14 -7.02
C PRO A 202 8.56 -10.72 -7.94
N ASP A 203 9.08 -11.67 -8.72
CA ASP A 203 9.97 -11.36 -9.84
C ASP A 203 9.26 -10.57 -10.95
N THR A 204 7.93 -10.72 -11.07
CA THR A 204 7.11 -9.99 -12.05
C THR A 204 5.80 -9.47 -11.43
N PRO A 205 5.34 -8.25 -11.76
CA PRO A 205 4.10 -7.69 -11.22
C PRO A 205 2.84 -8.53 -11.51
N THR A 206 2.90 -9.39 -12.52
CA THR A 206 1.81 -10.29 -12.96
C THR A 206 1.85 -11.67 -12.31
N SER A 207 2.83 -11.95 -11.44
CA SER A 207 2.95 -13.25 -10.79
C SER A 207 1.67 -13.60 -10.02
N ARG A 208 1.22 -14.83 -10.18
CA ARG A 208 0.07 -15.40 -9.46
C ARG A 208 0.47 -16.43 -8.42
N ALA A 209 1.78 -16.64 -8.23
CA ALA A 209 2.30 -17.59 -7.25
C ALA A 209 1.79 -17.23 -5.84
N LEU A 210 1.55 -18.27 -5.04
CA LEU A 210 1.02 -18.12 -3.69
C LEU A 210 1.95 -17.28 -2.81
N THR A 211 3.26 -17.54 -2.88
CA THR A 211 4.30 -16.85 -2.11
C THR A 211 4.32 -15.35 -2.44
N ASP A 212 4.30 -15.03 -3.72
CA ASP A 212 4.45 -13.67 -4.25
C ASP A 212 3.27 -12.75 -3.91
N ASN A 213 2.14 -13.35 -3.55
CA ASN A 213 0.90 -12.67 -3.23
C ASN A 213 0.42 -13.01 -1.81
N LEU A 214 1.35 -13.43 -0.93
CA LEU A 214 1.08 -13.68 0.48
C LEU A 214 1.21 -12.38 1.28
N TYR A 215 0.18 -12.08 2.07
CA TYR A 215 0.09 -10.88 2.90
C TYR A 215 -0.17 -11.23 4.36
N ILE A 216 0.53 -10.51 5.23
CA ILE A 216 0.16 -10.39 6.65
C ILE A 216 -0.59 -9.08 6.80
N GLY A 217 -1.84 -9.13 7.25
CA GLY A 217 -2.64 -7.96 7.57
C GLY A 217 -2.81 -7.78 9.07
N TYR A 218 -2.95 -6.53 9.50
CA TYR A 218 -3.32 -6.19 10.86
C TYR A 218 -4.30 -5.03 10.82
N THR A 219 -5.50 -5.25 11.35
CA THR A 219 -6.49 -4.20 11.60
C THR A 219 -6.75 -4.13 13.08
N GLN A 220 -6.82 -2.93 13.64
CA GLN A 220 -7.28 -2.72 15.00
C GLN A 220 -8.28 -1.59 15.02
N SER A 221 -9.36 -1.78 15.76
CA SER A 221 -10.35 -0.73 16.01
C SER A 221 -10.72 -0.69 17.48
N ALA A 222 -10.93 0.49 18.04
CA ALA A 222 -11.44 0.62 19.39
C ALA A 222 -12.64 1.57 19.44
N LEU A 223 -13.52 1.31 20.39
CA LEU A 223 -14.68 2.11 20.71
C LEU A 223 -14.50 2.68 22.11
N MET A 224 -14.32 4.00 22.20
CA MET A 224 -14.07 4.71 23.45
C MET A 224 -15.32 5.49 23.86
N ASP A 225 -15.77 5.28 25.09
CA ASP A 225 -16.87 6.04 25.68
C ASP A 225 -16.34 7.41 26.12
N ILE A 226 -16.65 8.46 25.37
CA ILE A 226 -16.21 9.83 25.71
C ILE A 226 -17.20 10.55 26.63
N ALA A 227 -18.35 9.96 26.97
CA ALA A 227 -19.26 10.47 27.99
C ALA A 227 -18.87 10.03 29.40
N ALA A 228 -18.29 8.84 29.52
CA ALA A 228 -17.98 8.24 30.82
C ALA A 228 -16.74 8.85 31.47
N ASP A 229 -16.72 8.78 32.81
CA ASP A 229 -15.58 9.26 33.61
C ASP A 229 -14.29 8.55 33.21
N SER A 230 -13.24 9.34 32.94
CA SER A 230 -11.92 8.89 32.48
C SER A 230 -11.88 8.29 31.06
N TYR A 231 -12.94 8.46 30.28
CA TYR A 231 -13.02 8.10 28.86
C TYR A 231 -12.58 6.66 28.54
N PRO A 232 -13.17 5.64 29.19
CA PRO A 232 -12.72 4.26 29.05
C PRO A 232 -12.92 3.73 27.62
N ILE A 233 -12.03 2.83 27.20
CA ILE A 233 -12.25 2.01 26.01
C ILE A 233 -13.28 0.94 26.38
N HIS A 234 -14.41 0.95 25.68
CA HIS A 234 -15.49 -0.02 25.86
C HIS A 234 -15.20 -1.34 25.15
N ASP A 235 -14.59 -1.30 23.97
CA ASP A 235 -14.11 -2.50 23.28
C ASP A 235 -12.91 -2.17 22.39
N SER A 236 -11.96 -3.09 22.26
CA SER A 236 -10.77 -2.98 21.41
C SER A 236 -10.59 -4.25 20.60
N LEU A 237 -10.80 -4.20 19.29
CA LEU A 237 -10.75 -5.35 18.40
C LEU A 237 -9.39 -5.46 17.73
N TYR A 238 -8.75 -6.61 17.89
CA TYR A 238 -7.48 -7.01 17.29
C TYR A 238 -7.74 -8.01 16.16
N ARG A 239 -7.42 -7.64 14.92
CA ARG A 239 -7.69 -8.43 13.71
C ARG A 239 -6.42 -8.73 12.88
N PRO A 240 -5.51 -9.60 13.35
CA PRO A 240 -4.42 -10.09 12.50
C PRO A 240 -4.94 -11.09 11.45
N SER A 241 -4.32 -11.07 10.28
CA SER A 241 -4.70 -11.94 9.16
C SER A 241 -3.48 -12.41 8.35
N LEU A 242 -3.60 -13.59 7.75
CA LEU A 242 -2.65 -14.13 6.80
C LEU A 242 -3.43 -14.60 5.57
N TYR A 243 -3.19 -13.98 4.42
CA TYR A 243 -4.02 -14.22 3.26
C TYR A 243 -3.26 -14.07 1.94
N TYR A 244 -3.74 -14.80 0.94
CA TYR A 244 -3.40 -14.58 -0.45
C TYR A 244 -4.23 -13.41 -1.00
N TYR A 245 -3.60 -12.49 -1.74
CA TYR A 245 -4.30 -11.38 -2.39
C TYR A 245 -3.80 -11.11 -3.80
N LEU A 246 -4.71 -11.24 -4.76
CA LEU A 246 -4.52 -10.76 -6.12
C LEU A 246 -5.27 -9.45 -6.33
N PRO A 247 -4.57 -8.35 -6.66
CA PRO A 247 -5.22 -7.08 -6.98
C PRO A 247 -5.98 -7.12 -8.31
N ASP A 248 -5.61 -8.02 -9.22
CA ASP A 248 -6.31 -8.24 -10.49
C ASP A 248 -6.18 -9.70 -10.95
N THR A 249 -7.32 -10.34 -11.18
CA THR A 249 -7.41 -11.71 -11.73
C THR A 249 -7.32 -11.74 -13.26
N GLY A 250 -7.40 -10.58 -13.92
CA GLY A 250 -7.52 -10.40 -15.37
C GLY A 250 -8.95 -10.58 -15.89
N LEU A 251 -9.92 -10.88 -15.02
CA LEU A 251 -11.33 -11.01 -15.40
C LEU A 251 -11.95 -9.62 -15.58
N SER A 252 -12.46 -9.37 -16.79
CA SER A 252 -13.22 -8.18 -17.15
C SER A 252 -14.28 -8.52 -18.19
N ALA A 253 -15.44 -7.88 -18.12
CA ALA A 253 -16.53 -8.06 -19.07
C ALA A 253 -17.49 -6.85 -19.04
N GLY A 254 -17.56 -6.10 -20.13
CA GLY A 254 -18.48 -4.96 -20.27
C GLY A 254 -18.30 -3.90 -19.18
N TRP A 255 -19.29 -3.81 -18.29
CA TRP A 255 -19.31 -2.89 -17.14
C TRP A 255 -18.43 -3.38 -15.96
N LEU A 256 -18.15 -4.69 -15.88
CA LEU A 256 -17.16 -5.23 -14.93
C LEU A 256 -15.75 -4.97 -15.47
N LYS A 257 -15.03 -4.05 -14.83
CA LYS A 257 -13.69 -3.63 -15.29
C LYS A 257 -12.56 -4.40 -14.66
N ARG A 258 -12.72 -4.87 -13.41
CA ARG A 258 -11.68 -5.61 -12.69
C ARG A 258 -12.29 -6.50 -11.63
N VAL A 259 -11.65 -7.65 -11.38
CA VAL A 259 -11.94 -8.49 -10.22
C VAL A 259 -10.64 -8.69 -9.43
N ALA A 260 -10.63 -8.23 -8.18
CA ALA A 260 -9.61 -8.60 -7.21
C ALA A 260 -10.08 -9.80 -6.38
N PHE A 261 -9.15 -10.51 -5.74
CA PHE A 261 -9.47 -11.70 -4.96
C PHE A 261 -8.58 -11.80 -3.73
N ALA A 262 -9.18 -12.03 -2.56
CA ALA A 262 -8.47 -12.40 -1.34
C ALA A 262 -9.02 -13.71 -0.76
N ALA A 263 -8.15 -14.55 -0.20
CA ALA A 263 -8.56 -15.71 0.59
C ALA A 263 -7.50 -16.02 1.65
N GLY A 264 -7.94 -16.37 2.85
CA GLY A 264 -6.99 -16.66 3.92
C GLY A 264 -7.63 -16.86 5.28
N TYR A 265 -6.82 -16.64 6.30
CA TYR A 265 -7.17 -16.74 7.70
C TYR A 265 -7.19 -15.35 8.34
N GLU A 266 -8.17 -15.09 9.19
CA GLU A 266 -8.25 -13.90 10.03
C GLU A 266 -8.66 -14.32 11.44
N HIS A 267 -7.89 -13.88 12.43
CA HIS A 267 -8.28 -13.94 13.82
C HIS A 267 -8.91 -12.60 14.20
N GLU A 268 -9.95 -12.61 15.03
CA GLU A 268 -10.58 -11.41 15.58
C GLU A 268 -10.85 -11.64 17.07
N SER A 269 -10.28 -10.82 17.94
CA SER A 269 -10.53 -10.87 19.39
C SER A 269 -10.58 -9.49 20.01
N ASN A 270 -11.17 -9.38 21.20
CA ASN A 270 -11.20 -8.12 21.95
C ASN A 270 -10.04 -7.92 22.93
N GLY A 271 -9.17 -8.93 23.10
CA GLY A 271 -8.05 -8.88 24.04
C GLY A 271 -8.44 -8.94 25.52
N GLU A 272 -9.73 -9.13 25.83
CA GLU A 272 -10.24 -9.28 27.19
C GLU A 272 -10.11 -10.73 27.68
N ASP A 273 -10.18 -10.91 29.01
CA ASP A 273 -10.18 -12.20 29.68
C ASP A 273 -11.55 -12.55 30.29
N GLU A 274 -11.62 -13.73 30.90
CA GLU A 274 -12.80 -14.24 31.61
C GLU A 274 -14.11 -14.06 30.82
N LEU A 275 -15.17 -13.61 31.50
CA LEU A 275 -16.53 -13.51 30.96
C LEU A 275 -16.67 -12.48 29.82
N ASP A 276 -15.73 -11.54 29.72
CA ASP A 276 -15.72 -10.50 28.68
C ASP A 276 -14.86 -10.90 27.48
N SER A 277 -14.10 -12.00 27.57
CA SER A 277 -13.30 -12.51 26.47
C SER A 277 -14.16 -12.90 25.27
N ARG A 278 -13.83 -12.36 24.10
CA ARG A 278 -14.47 -12.72 22.83
C ARG A 278 -13.41 -12.95 21.77
N ALA A 279 -13.56 -14.03 21.01
CA ALA A 279 -12.66 -14.35 19.91
C ALA A 279 -13.32 -15.20 18.82
N VAL A 280 -12.90 -15.03 17.57
CA VAL A 280 -13.22 -15.92 16.47
C VAL A 280 -12.03 -16.09 15.55
N ASP A 281 -11.91 -17.29 14.97
CA ASP A 281 -11.00 -17.58 13.89
C ASP A 281 -11.80 -17.83 12.62
N MET A 282 -11.46 -17.15 11.54
CA MET A 282 -12.20 -17.18 10.29
C MET A 282 -11.30 -17.64 9.14
N LEU A 283 -11.76 -18.63 8.39
CA LEU A 283 -11.29 -18.87 7.02
C LEU A 283 -12.21 -18.13 6.08
N PHE A 284 -11.67 -17.26 5.22
CA PHE A 284 -12.48 -16.38 4.39
C PHE A 284 -12.09 -16.42 2.91
N VAL A 285 -13.07 -16.05 2.08
CA VAL A 285 -12.90 -15.71 0.66
C VAL A 285 -13.59 -14.37 0.41
N LYS A 286 -12.91 -13.47 -0.29
CA LYS A 286 -13.37 -12.10 -0.58
C LYS A 286 -12.99 -11.69 -2.01
N PRO A 287 -13.83 -11.98 -3.01
CA PRO A 287 -13.71 -11.30 -4.30
C PRO A 287 -14.10 -9.82 -4.16
N THR A 288 -13.53 -8.96 -4.99
CA THR A 288 -13.96 -7.56 -5.13
C THR A 288 -14.19 -7.25 -6.60
N PHE A 289 -15.44 -6.92 -6.93
CA PHE A 289 -15.87 -6.57 -8.27
C PHE A 289 -15.82 -5.05 -8.44
N TYR A 290 -15.06 -4.56 -9.42
CA TYR A 290 -15.01 -3.15 -9.79
C TYR A 290 -15.85 -2.91 -11.04
N LEU A 291 -16.84 -2.06 -10.90
CA LEU A 291 -17.95 -1.86 -11.82
C LEU A 291 -17.96 -0.40 -12.28
N GLY A 292 -17.76 -0.14 -13.57
CA GLY A 292 -17.45 1.21 -14.07
C GLY A 292 -15.95 1.52 -14.04
N ASP A 293 -15.56 2.69 -14.53
CA ASP A 293 -14.15 3.10 -14.61
C ASP A 293 -13.60 3.44 -13.21
N PRO A 294 -12.62 2.69 -12.66
CA PRO A 294 -12.04 2.99 -11.36
C PRO A 294 -11.35 4.36 -11.27
N ALA A 295 -11.08 5.02 -12.40
CA ALA A 295 -10.55 6.38 -12.44
C ALA A 295 -11.65 7.47 -12.33
N ASP A 296 -12.92 7.09 -12.43
CA ASP A 296 -14.09 7.98 -12.37
C ASP A 296 -15.09 7.44 -11.32
N TRP A 297 -16.36 7.87 -11.39
CA TRP A 297 -17.44 7.32 -10.60
C TRP A 297 -17.65 5.84 -10.89
N HIS A 298 -17.41 5.01 -9.88
CA HIS A 298 -17.51 3.57 -9.99
C HIS A 298 -18.16 2.96 -8.75
N TRP A 299 -18.57 1.72 -8.92
CA TRP A 299 -19.09 0.89 -7.85
C TRP A 299 -18.09 -0.20 -7.51
N THR A 300 -18.03 -0.59 -6.24
CA THR A 300 -17.44 -1.87 -5.87
C THR A 300 -18.41 -2.72 -5.08
N PHE A 301 -18.30 -4.03 -5.25
CA PHE A 301 -18.94 -5.02 -4.39
C PHE A 301 -17.90 -6.02 -3.91
N SER A 302 -17.72 -6.11 -2.59
CA SER A 302 -16.72 -6.96 -1.95
C SER A 302 -17.38 -7.84 -0.88
N PRO A 303 -18.04 -8.95 -1.27
CA PRO A 303 -18.57 -9.91 -0.30
C PRO A 303 -17.42 -10.69 0.34
N LYS A 304 -17.23 -10.54 1.65
CA LYS A 304 -16.34 -11.40 2.44
C LYS A 304 -17.17 -12.51 3.05
N VAL A 305 -17.05 -13.72 2.54
CA VAL A 305 -17.73 -14.92 3.08
C VAL A 305 -16.72 -15.70 3.91
N TYR A 306 -17.14 -16.19 5.07
CA TYR A 306 -16.24 -16.84 6.02
C TYR A 306 -16.87 -18.03 6.73
N TYR A 307 -16.01 -18.95 7.14
CA TYR A 307 -16.31 -20.05 8.05
C TYR A 307 -15.61 -19.82 9.39
N TYR A 308 -16.33 -19.96 10.49
CA TYR A 308 -15.75 -19.91 11.84
C TYR A 308 -15.00 -21.21 12.13
N ALA A 309 -13.67 -21.19 11.92
CA ALA A 309 -12.79 -22.30 12.27
C ALA A 309 -12.72 -22.54 13.78
N ASN A 310 -12.85 -21.46 14.55
CA ASN A 310 -12.91 -21.49 16.00
C ASN A 310 -13.75 -20.32 16.51
N LYS A 311 -14.29 -20.47 17.73
CA LYS A 311 -15.04 -19.43 18.45
C LYS A 311 -14.65 -19.51 19.92
N GLY A 312 -14.54 -18.37 20.57
CA GLY A 312 -14.34 -18.27 22.00
C GLY A 312 -15.53 -18.83 22.79
N ASP A 313 -15.25 -19.32 24.00
CA ASP A 313 -16.22 -19.98 24.87
C ASP A 313 -17.44 -19.09 25.18
N TYR A 314 -17.23 -17.77 25.28
CA TYR A 314 -18.27 -16.80 25.58
C TYR A 314 -18.95 -16.19 24.35
N ASN A 315 -18.65 -16.69 23.14
CA ASN A 315 -19.29 -16.27 21.89
C ASN A 315 -19.56 -17.41 20.91
N GLN A 316 -19.89 -18.59 21.42
CA GLN A 316 -20.20 -19.78 20.61
C GLN A 316 -21.36 -19.56 19.62
N ASP A 317 -22.32 -18.71 19.98
CA ASP A 317 -23.49 -18.42 19.16
C ASP A 317 -23.39 -17.14 18.31
N ILE A 318 -22.18 -16.59 18.15
CA ILE A 318 -21.90 -15.41 17.32
C ILE A 318 -22.51 -15.47 15.91
N ALA A 319 -22.58 -16.66 15.30
CA ALA A 319 -23.19 -16.86 13.98
C ALA A 319 -24.68 -16.48 13.93
N LYS A 320 -25.41 -16.57 15.06
CA LYS A 320 -26.81 -16.13 15.14
C LYS A 320 -26.93 -14.64 14.82
N TYR A 321 -25.94 -13.85 15.22
CA TYR A 321 -25.93 -12.39 15.13
C TYR A 321 -25.16 -11.88 13.92
N ARG A 322 -23.99 -12.47 13.64
CA ARG A 322 -23.08 -12.02 12.58
C ARG A 322 -23.15 -12.83 11.28
N GLY A 323 -23.67 -14.05 11.34
CA GLY A 323 -23.81 -14.89 10.15
C GLY A 323 -22.45 -15.34 9.62
N TYR A 324 -22.34 -15.46 8.31
CA TYR A 324 -21.16 -16.01 7.62
C TYR A 324 -20.65 -15.10 6.50
N GLY A 325 -21.08 -13.84 6.48
CA GLY A 325 -20.73 -12.93 5.41
C GLY A 325 -20.90 -11.46 5.76
N ASP A 326 -19.94 -10.67 5.30
CA ASP A 326 -19.96 -9.21 5.33
C ASP A 326 -20.03 -8.70 3.89
N TYR A 327 -21.04 -7.90 3.57
CA TYR A 327 -21.31 -7.45 2.21
C TYR A 327 -21.01 -5.96 2.08
N LEU A 328 -19.83 -5.64 1.58
CA LEU A 328 -19.39 -4.26 1.35
C LEU A 328 -19.76 -3.80 -0.06
N PHE A 329 -20.48 -2.70 -0.14
CA PHE A 329 -20.76 -1.95 -1.37
C PHE A 329 -20.11 -0.58 -1.28
N THR A 330 -19.43 -0.14 -2.33
CA THR A 330 -18.96 1.25 -2.41
C THR A 330 -19.42 1.92 -3.70
N PHE A 331 -19.60 3.24 -3.62
CA PHE A 331 -19.85 4.10 -4.77
C PHE A 331 -19.11 5.42 -4.57
N GLY A 332 -18.28 5.79 -5.52
CA GLY A 332 -17.52 7.01 -5.37
C GLY A 332 -16.58 7.32 -6.52
N HIS A 333 -15.88 8.43 -6.36
CA HIS A 333 -14.84 8.89 -7.27
C HIS A 333 -13.52 9.01 -6.50
N PRO A 334 -12.37 8.54 -7.03
CA PRO A 334 -11.10 8.49 -6.30
C PRO A 334 -10.59 9.86 -5.81
N GLN A 335 -11.00 10.95 -6.46
CA GLN A 335 -10.71 12.33 -6.07
C GLN A 335 -11.92 13.11 -5.54
N SER A 336 -13.05 12.48 -5.22
CA SER A 336 -14.24 13.14 -4.66
C SER A 336 -14.91 12.27 -3.58
N LEU A 337 -16.22 12.47 -3.36
CA LEU A 337 -17.05 11.69 -2.45
C LEU A 337 -16.92 10.18 -2.72
N GLU A 338 -16.83 9.41 -1.64
CA GLU A 338 -17.04 7.97 -1.66
C GLU A 338 -17.99 7.58 -0.53
N LEU A 339 -18.97 6.75 -0.86
CA LEU A 339 -19.90 6.13 0.05
C LEU A 339 -19.58 4.65 0.15
N ALA A 340 -19.62 4.10 1.35
CA ALA A 340 -19.48 2.69 1.62
C ALA A 340 -20.64 2.21 2.48
N ALA A 341 -21.16 1.02 2.21
CA ALA A 341 -22.19 0.37 3.00
C ALA A 341 -21.79 -1.09 3.26
N THR A 342 -21.63 -1.45 4.53
CA THR A 342 -21.40 -2.83 4.95
C THR A 342 -22.67 -3.38 5.57
N LEU A 343 -23.19 -4.47 5.01
CA LEU A 343 -24.37 -5.17 5.51
C LEU A 343 -24.00 -6.54 6.06
N ARG A 344 -24.70 -6.95 7.13
CA ARG A 344 -24.53 -8.25 7.77
C ARG A 344 -25.88 -8.85 8.15
N THR A 345 -26.00 -10.17 8.04
CA THR A 345 -27.21 -10.91 8.44
C THR A 345 -26.81 -12.19 9.14
N GLY A 346 -27.24 -12.32 10.39
CA GLY A 346 -27.06 -13.49 11.24
C GLY A 346 -28.01 -14.63 10.90
N THR A 347 -27.64 -15.85 11.30
CA THR A 347 -28.45 -17.06 11.02
C THR A 347 -29.79 -17.07 11.74
N ALA A 348 -29.95 -16.28 12.79
CA ALA A 348 -31.22 -16.09 13.50
C ALA A 348 -32.03 -14.89 12.98
N GLY A 349 -31.61 -14.24 11.89
CA GLY A 349 -32.29 -13.09 11.28
C GLY A 349 -31.92 -11.73 11.90
N TYR A 350 -30.94 -11.68 12.81
CA TYR A 350 -30.39 -10.42 13.30
C TYR A 350 -29.58 -9.71 12.20
N THR A 351 -29.78 -8.42 12.01
CA THR A 351 -29.13 -7.66 10.92
C THR A 351 -28.42 -6.42 11.43
N SER A 352 -27.35 -6.02 10.75
CA SER A 352 -26.70 -4.72 10.94
C SER A 352 -26.31 -4.08 9.63
N GLY A 353 -26.23 -2.75 9.66
CA GLY A 353 -25.75 -1.94 8.57
C GLY A 353 -24.80 -0.87 9.10
N LYS A 354 -23.66 -0.72 8.42
CA LYS A 354 -22.74 0.41 8.57
C LYS A 354 -22.73 1.19 7.27
N VAL A 355 -22.90 2.51 7.32
CA VAL A 355 -22.73 3.41 6.18
C VAL A 355 -21.64 4.40 6.50
N GLU A 356 -20.72 4.61 5.58
CA GLU A 356 -19.59 5.51 5.71
C GLU A 356 -19.57 6.47 4.51
N ALA A 357 -19.16 7.70 4.73
CA ALA A 357 -18.95 8.69 3.69
C ALA A 357 -17.61 9.38 3.90
N THR A 358 -16.82 9.50 2.84
CA THR A 358 -15.54 10.22 2.85
C THR A 358 -15.52 11.31 1.80
N TYR A 359 -15.05 12.50 2.17
CA TYR A 359 -14.88 13.62 1.24
C TYR A 359 -13.48 14.25 1.37
N PRO A 360 -12.70 14.41 0.29
CA PRO A 360 -11.33 14.90 0.38
C PRO A 360 -11.27 16.30 1.00
N LEU A 361 -10.55 16.43 2.13
CA LEU A 361 -10.46 17.70 2.85
C LEU A 361 -9.76 18.78 2.03
N ALA A 362 -8.84 18.40 1.15
CA ALA A 362 -8.18 19.29 0.20
C ALA A 362 -9.15 20.10 -0.69
N ARG A 363 -10.39 19.61 -0.89
CA ARG A 363 -11.43 20.33 -1.64
C ARG A 363 -12.12 21.43 -0.83
N LEU A 364 -12.09 21.33 0.51
CA LEU A 364 -12.65 22.33 1.42
C LEU A 364 -11.56 23.28 1.93
N PHE A 365 -10.40 22.72 2.27
CA PHE A 365 -9.25 23.41 2.84
C PHE A 365 -8.01 23.05 2.01
N PRO A 366 -7.58 23.92 1.09
CA PRO A 366 -6.36 23.70 0.31
C PRO A 366 -5.19 23.35 1.23
N SER A 367 -4.42 22.32 0.85
CA SER A 367 -3.29 21.75 1.60
C SER A 367 -3.62 20.83 2.78
N MET A 368 -4.90 20.61 3.14
CA MET A 368 -5.27 19.59 4.12
C MET A 368 -5.32 18.21 3.46
N MET A 369 -4.54 17.25 3.98
CA MET A 369 -4.59 15.85 3.55
C MET A 369 -5.73 15.10 4.23
N GLY A 370 -6.04 13.90 3.72
CA GLY A 370 -7.08 13.03 4.26
C GLY A 370 -8.51 13.44 3.86
N TYR A 371 -9.47 12.90 4.60
CA TYR A 371 -10.88 12.95 4.28
C TYR A 371 -11.70 13.35 5.50
N LEU A 372 -12.73 14.18 5.28
CA LEU A 372 -13.83 14.30 6.20
C LEU A 372 -14.53 12.94 6.20
N TYR A 373 -14.69 12.35 7.38
CA TYR A 373 -15.28 11.04 7.55
C TYR A 373 -16.58 11.16 8.33
N LEU A 374 -17.64 10.55 7.79
CA LEU A 374 -18.93 10.41 8.44
C LEU A 374 -19.26 8.93 8.50
N SER A 375 -19.81 8.45 9.61
CA SER A 375 -20.35 7.10 9.69
C SER A 375 -21.67 7.02 10.42
N TYR A 376 -22.44 6.02 10.03
CA TYR A 376 -23.68 5.60 10.65
C TYR A 376 -23.61 4.09 10.88
N PHE A 377 -23.99 3.63 12.07
CA PHE A 377 -24.18 2.21 12.38
C PHE A 377 -25.53 1.98 13.06
N GLU A 378 -26.22 0.90 12.70
CA GLU A 378 -27.37 0.40 13.46
C GLU A 378 -27.46 -1.13 13.34
N GLY A 379 -27.85 -1.79 14.43
CA GLY A 379 -28.09 -3.24 14.45
C GLY A 379 -27.18 -3.98 15.43
N TRP A 380 -26.87 -5.24 15.12
CA TRP A 380 -26.13 -6.14 16.01
C TRP A 380 -24.64 -6.26 15.62
N GLY A 381 -23.79 -6.45 16.63
CA GLY A 381 -22.36 -6.72 16.41
C GLY A 381 -21.57 -5.60 15.77
N GLU A 382 -21.76 -4.39 16.28
CA GLU A 382 -20.83 -3.27 16.07
C GLU A 382 -19.45 -3.59 16.64
N THR A 383 -19.46 -4.14 17.85
CA THR A 383 -18.28 -4.58 18.58
C THR A 383 -18.38 -6.08 18.86
N LEU A 384 -17.27 -6.69 19.31
CA LEU A 384 -17.26 -8.11 19.61
C LEU A 384 -17.76 -8.38 21.03
N LEU A 385 -17.50 -7.46 21.98
CA LEU A 385 -18.03 -7.53 23.34
C LEU A 385 -19.57 -7.55 23.35
N ASP A 386 -20.18 -6.68 22.54
CA ASP A 386 -21.64 -6.51 22.43
C ASP A 386 -22.23 -7.17 21.17
N TYR A 387 -21.61 -8.24 20.66
CA TYR A 387 -22.08 -8.91 19.44
C TYR A 387 -23.56 -9.35 19.49
N ASN A 388 -24.04 -9.65 20.69
CA ASN A 388 -25.38 -10.11 21.01
C ASN A 388 -26.26 -9.01 21.61
N LYS A 389 -25.93 -7.73 21.41
CA LYS A 389 -26.78 -6.58 21.75
C LYS A 389 -27.06 -5.77 20.48
N ARG A 390 -28.26 -5.18 20.42
CA ARG A 390 -28.66 -4.29 19.32
C ARG A 390 -28.27 -2.86 19.66
N SER A 391 -27.34 -2.27 18.92
CA SER A 391 -27.08 -0.84 18.95
C SER A 391 -28.23 -0.09 18.29
N SER A 392 -28.62 1.02 18.91
CA SER A 392 -29.39 2.08 18.26
C SER A 392 -28.53 2.80 17.21
N ALA A 393 -29.13 3.74 16.48
CA ALA A 393 -28.40 4.56 15.52
C ALA A 393 -27.17 5.23 16.18
N GLN A 394 -25.99 5.01 15.61
CA GLN A 394 -24.73 5.62 16.01
C GLN A 394 -24.27 6.53 14.87
N PHE A 395 -24.25 7.84 15.06
CA PHE A 395 -23.71 8.78 14.07
C PHE A 395 -22.35 9.28 14.53
N ARG A 396 -21.34 9.17 13.67
CA ARG A 396 -19.99 9.66 13.98
C ARG A 396 -19.47 10.59 12.89
N VAL A 397 -18.66 11.56 13.33
CA VAL A 397 -18.00 12.54 12.47
C VAL A 397 -16.52 12.59 12.86
N GLY A 398 -15.64 12.65 11.88
CA GLY A 398 -14.23 12.84 12.14
C GLY A 398 -13.35 12.87 10.90
N TYR A 399 -12.17 12.29 11.04
CA TYR A 399 -11.09 12.38 10.08
C TYR A 399 -10.66 10.98 9.65
N SER A 400 -10.48 10.79 8.35
CA SER A 400 -9.89 9.59 7.77
C SER A 400 -8.58 9.93 7.06
N LEU A 401 -7.54 9.15 7.33
CA LEU A 401 -6.28 9.19 6.60
C LEU A 401 -6.38 8.40 5.28
N TRP A 402 -7.13 7.31 5.30
CA TRP A 402 -7.32 6.38 4.19
C TRP A 402 -8.72 5.79 4.20
N ARG A 403 -9.25 5.50 3.01
CA ARG A 403 -10.60 4.97 2.77
C ARG A 403 -10.56 3.66 2.01
#